data_AF-A0A933HRY2-F1
#
_entry.id   AF-A0A933HRY2-F1
#
_cell.length_a   1.000
_cell.length_b   1.000
_cell.length_c   1.000
_cell.angle_alpha   90.00
_cell.angle_beta   90.00
_cell.angle_gamma   90.00
#
_symmetry.space_group_name_H-M   'P 1'
#
loop_
_entity.id
_entity.type
_entity.pdbx_description
1 polymer ?
#
loop_
_entity_poly.entity_id
_entity_poly.type
_entity_poly.pdbx_seq_one_letter_code
_entity_poly.pdbx_strand_id
1 'polypeptide(L)'
;MGATGIQKAKRLNKNEWRYFICTSAQRVIGEKRCLNRKSLKLDIVEQAVWDTIQRLLLSPKSLLEGYGSRRGDVLNDTQVIRAQIAALTKELASLEQKQNLLLELYLQGDLNPIRFS
;
A
#
# COMPACT_ATOMS: atom_id res chain seq x y z
N MET A 1 -12.67 2.67 2.58
CA MET A 1 -13.08 1.29 2.92
C MET A 1 -14.10 0.83 1.88
N GLY A 2 -13.67 0.15 0.82
CA GLY A 2 -14.55 -0.31 -0.25
C GLY A 2 -14.90 -1.78 -0.02
N ALA A 3 -16.17 -2.07 0.27
CA ALA A 3 -16.64 -3.43 0.47
C ALA A 3 -16.52 -4.25 -0.82
N THR A 4 -15.64 -5.24 -0.84
CA THR A 4 -15.64 -6.34 -1.82
C THR A 4 -16.81 -7.25 -1.48
N GLY A 5 -18.02 -6.85 -1.89
CA GLY A 5 -19.23 -7.66 -1.78
C GLY A 5 -19.19 -8.82 -2.76
N ILE A 6 -18.61 -9.96 -2.35
CA ILE A 6 -18.88 -11.24 -3.01
C ILE A 6 -20.30 -11.64 -2.59
N GLN A 7 -21.29 -11.32 -3.42
CA GLN A 7 -22.65 -11.79 -3.20
C GLN A 7 -22.66 -13.32 -3.34
N LYS A 8 -22.99 -14.01 -2.23
CA LYS A 8 -23.13 -15.46 -2.17
C LYS A 8 -24.16 -15.91 -3.21
N ALA A 9 -23.68 -16.66 -4.21
CA ALA A 9 -24.51 -17.31 -5.20
C ALA A 9 -25.43 -18.35 -4.54
N LYS A 10 -26.73 -18.08 -4.53
CA LYS A 10 -27.81 -19.07 -4.41
C LYS A 10 -27.56 -20.22 -5.41
N ARG A 11 -28.07 -21.43 -5.14
CA ARG A 11 -28.07 -22.55 -6.11
C ARG A 11 -28.54 -22.03 -7.48
N LEU A 12 -27.65 -21.98 -8.47
CA LEU A 12 -27.91 -21.40 -9.79
C LEU A 12 -28.06 -22.50 -10.83
N ASN A 13 -29.04 -22.30 -11.72
CA ASN A 13 -29.45 -23.23 -12.77
C ASN A 13 -28.30 -23.58 -13.73
N LYS A 14 -28.34 -24.81 -14.26
CA LYS A 14 -27.29 -25.48 -15.06
C LYS A 14 -26.86 -24.78 -16.37
N ASN A 15 -27.45 -23.62 -16.71
CA ASN A 15 -27.28 -22.94 -18.00
C ASN A 15 -26.81 -21.46 -17.89
N GLU A 16 -26.31 -21.03 -16.73
CA GLU A 16 -25.86 -19.65 -16.54
C GLU A 16 -24.38 -19.49 -16.90
N TRP A 17 -24.07 -18.70 -17.93
CA TRP A 17 -22.69 -18.40 -18.32
C TRP A 17 -22.12 -17.24 -17.50
N ARG A 18 -20.98 -17.47 -16.83
CA ARG A 18 -20.32 -16.47 -16.00
C ARG A 18 -18.99 -16.02 -16.58
N TYR A 19 -18.70 -14.73 -16.45
CA TYR A 19 -17.51 -14.11 -16.99
C TYR A 19 -16.89 -13.12 -16.01
N PHE A 20 -15.55 -13.06 -15.99
CA PHE A 20 -14.81 -11.94 -15.43
C PHE A 20 -14.70 -10.82 -16.46
N ILE A 21 -15.00 -9.60 -16.03
CA ILE A 21 -14.97 -8.40 -16.86
C ILE A 21 -14.15 -7.33 -16.14
N CYS A 22 -13.30 -6.65 -16.90
CA CYS A 22 -12.55 -5.51 -16.39
C CYS A 22 -13.51 -4.35 -16.05
N THR A 23 -13.53 -3.92 -14.79
CA THR A 23 -14.43 -2.85 -14.30
C THR A 23 -14.15 -1.49 -14.96
N SER A 24 -12.88 -1.19 -15.28
CA SER A 24 -12.51 0.02 -16.03
C SER A 24 -12.90 -0.01 -17.50
N ALA A 25 -13.23 -1.19 -18.08
CA ALA A 25 -13.79 -1.26 -19.43
C ALA A 25 -15.27 -0.81 -19.48
N GLN A 26 -15.97 -0.85 -18.35
CA GLN A 26 -17.38 -0.44 -18.23
C GLN A 26 -17.53 1.06 -17.91
N ARG A 27 -16.47 1.76 -17.53
CA ARG A 27 -16.51 3.21 -17.27
C ARG A 27 -16.46 3.98 -18.59
N VAL A 28 -17.52 4.75 -18.84
CA VAL A 28 -17.67 5.57 -20.06
C VAL A 28 -16.87 6.88 -19.95
N ILE A 29 -16.66 7.39 -18.74
CA ILE A 29 -16.03 8.68 -18.45
C ILE A 29 -14.94 8.48 -17.36
N GLY A 30 -13.72 9.01 -17.59
CA GLY A 30 -12.57 8.91 -16.68
C GLY A 30 -11.41 8.04 -17.19
N GLU A 31 -10.21 8.31 -16.67
CA GLU A 31 -8.87 7.93 -17.12
C GLU A 31 -8.64 6.54 -17.74
N LYS A 32 -7.73 6.52 -18.73
CA LYS A 32 -7.10 5.37 -19.41
C LYS A 32 -7.98 4.11 -19.49
N ARG A 33 -8.76 4.05 -20.57
CA ARG A 33 -9.51 2.85 -20.96
C ARG A 33 -8.59 1.62 -20.92
N CYS A 34 -8.97 0.62 -20.13
CA CYS A 34 -8.28 -0.67 -20.16
C CYS A 34 -8.33 -1.24 -21.58
N LEU A 35 -7.14 -1.50 -22.15
CA LEU A 35 -6.99 -2.08 -23.49
C LEU A 35 -7.52 -3.51 -23.53
N ASN A 36 -7.51 -4.20 -22.39
CA ASN A 36 -7.99 -5.56 -22.28
C ASN A 36 -9.50 -5.59 -21.95
N ARG A 37 -10.32 -5.48 -23.00
CA ARG A 37 -11.80 -5.55 -22.91
C ARG A 37 -12.37 -6.96 -23.02
N LYS A 38 -11.52 -7.98 -23.10
CA LYS A 38 -11.97 -9.36 -23.27
C LYS A 38 -12.68 -9.82 -21.99
N SER A 39 -13.91 -10.30 -22.12
CA SER A 39 -14.57 -11.07 -21.08
C SER A 39 -13.92 -12.46 -21.04
N LEU A 40 -13.52 -12.90 -19.84
CA LEU A 40 -12.92 -14.21 -19.63
C LEU A 40 -13.94 -15.12 -18.97
N LYS A 41 -14.11 -16.35 -19.48
CA LYS A 41 -15.01 -17.33 -18.86
C LYS A 41 -14.55 -17.64 -17.44
N LEU A 42 -15.48 -17.63 -16.49
CA LEU A 42 -15.22 -17.87 -15.07
C LEU A 42 -14.44 -19.18 -14.87
N ASP A 43 -14.93 -20.28 -15.42
CA ASP A 43 -14.37 -21.63 -15.22
C ASP A 43 -12.90 -21.71 -15.62
N ILE A 44 -12.53 -21.07 -16.75
CA ILE A 44 -11.14 -21.06 -17.25
C ILE A 44 -10.24 -20.28 -16.30
N VAL A 45 -10.71 -19.13 -15.82
CA VAL A 45 -9.94 -18.29 -14.90
C VAL A 45 -9.79 -18.99 -13.55
N GLU A 46 -10.87 -19.56 -13.01
CA GLU A 46 -10.83 -20.30 -11.74
C GLU A 46 -9.86 -21.47 -11.83
N GLN A 47 -9.95 -22.28 -12.88
CA GLN A 47 -9.03 -23.40 -13.09
C GLN A 47 -7.57 -22.92 -13.18
N ALA A 48 -7.29 -21.90 -13.98
CA ALA A 48 -5.93 -21.37 -14.13
C ALA A 48 -5.37 -20.79 -12.82
N VAL A 49 -6.21 -20.14 -12.01
CA VAL A 49 -5.83 -19.63 -10.69
C VAL A 49 -5.51 -20.79 -9.75
N TRP A 50 -6.37 -21.80 -9.67
CA TRP A 50 -6.15 -22.96 -8.82
C TRP A 50 -4.91 -23.77 -9.23
N ASP A 51 -4.70 -23.98 -10.52
CA ASP A 51 -3.50 -24.64 -11.04
C ASP A 51 -2.22 -23.87 -10.71
N THR A 52 -2.30 -22.54 -10.67
CA THR A 52 -1.17 -21.68 -10.29
C THR A 52 -0.91 -21.77 -8.78
N ILE A 53 -1.96 -21.70 -7.96
CA ILE A 53 -1.85 -21.85 -6.50
C ILE A 53 -1.26 -23.23 -6.16
N GLN A 54 -1.76 -24.29 -6.80
CA GLN A 54 -1.26 -25.64 -6.58
C GLN A 54 0.22 -25.77 -6.96
N ARG A 55 0.64 -25.22 -8.11
CA ARG A 55 2.05 -25.19 -8.49
C ARG A 55 2.92 -24.46 -7.48
N LEU A 56 2.47 -23.32 -6.97
CA LEU A 56 3.19 -22.53 -5.96
C LEU A 56 3.29 -23.25 -4.61
N LEU A 57 2.25 -23.98 -4.20
CA LEU A 57 2.24 -24.73 -2.95
C LEU A 57 3.08 -26.01 -3.03
N LEU A 58 3.13 -26.64 -4.20
CA LEU A 58 3.91 -27.86 -4.43
C LEU A 58 5.41 -27.59 -4.69
N SER A 59 5.81 -26.33 -4.89
CA SER A 59 7.22 -25.94 -5.05
C SER A 59 7.81 -25.35 -3.75
N PRO A 60 8.48 -26.14 -2.91
CA PRO A 60 9.09 -25.65 -1.67
C PRO A 60 10.12 -24.52 -1.89
N LYS A 61 10.78 -24.49 -3.06
CA LYS A 61 11.70 -23.41 -3.44
C LYS A 61 11.00 -22.06 -3.59
N SER A 62 9.81 -22.02 -4.20
CA SER A 62 9.07 -20.77 -4.42
C SER A 62 8.52 -20.18 -3.13
N LEU A 63 8.17 -21.04 -2.17
CA LEU A 63 7.80 -20.60 -0.82
C LEU A 63 9.01 -19.98 -0.11
N LEU A 64 10.16 -20.64 -0.11
CA LEU A 64 11.38 -20.16 0.54
C LEU A 64 11.88 -18.83 -0.06
N GLU A 65 11.84 -18.68 -1.39
CA GLU A 65 12.17 -17.42 -2.07
C GLU A 65 11.20 -16.29 -1.67
N GLY A 66 9.90 -16.56 -1.63
CA GLY A 66 8.90 -15.59 -1.18
C GLY A 66 9.07 -15.17 0.28
N TYR A 67 9.41 -16.10 1.17
CA TYR A 67 9.73 -15.81 2.58
C TYR A 67 11.04 -15.02 2.73
N GLY A 68 12.06 -15.36 1.95
CA GLY A 68 13.36 -14.66 1.95
C GLY A 68 13.20 -13.19 1.53
N SER A 69 12.50 -12.93 0.42
CA SER A 69 12.27 -11.57 -0.07
C SER A 69 11.43 -10.74 0.90
N ARG A 70 10.33 -11.29 1.42
CA ARG A 70 9.51 -10.56 2.42
C ARG A 70 10.27 -10.23 3.69
N ARG A 71 11.18 -11.11 4.13
CA ARG A 71 12.01 -10.85 5.31
C ARG A 71 13.05 -9.76 5.04
N GLY A 72 13.63 -9.74 3.85
CA GLY A 72 14.53 -8.67 3.40
C GLY A 72 13.84 -7.31 3.34
N ASP A 73 12.65 -7.26 2.74
CA ASP A 73 11.87 -6.02 2.59
C ASP A 73 11.46 -5.44 3.95
N VAL A 74 10.96 -6.27 4.86
CA VAL A 74 10.58 -5.83 6.22
C VAL A 74 11.78 -5.30 7.01
N LEU A 75 12.96 -5.91 6.86
CA LEU A 75 14.19 -5.45 7.54
C LEU A 75 14.68 -4.12 6.97
N ASN A 76 14.59 -3.93 5.66
CA ASN A 76 14.94 -2.67 5.01
C ASN A 76 13.96 -1.56 5.41
N ASP A 77 12.66 -1.83 5.37
CA ASP A 77 11.62 -0.87 5.75
C ASP A 77 11.77 -0.46 7.22
N THR A 78 12.06 -1.40 8.12
CA THR A 78 12.28 -1.08 9.54
C THR A 78 13.54 -0.24 9.78
N GLN A 79 14.60 -0.43 8.99
CA GLN A 79 15.79 0.44 9.05
C GLN A 79 15.50 1.86 8.56
N VAL A 80 14.76 1.99 7.45
CA VAL A 80 14.35 3.30 6.90
C VAL A 80 13.50 4.06 7.92
N ILE A 81 12.50 3.40 8.52
CA ILE A 81 11.64 4.00 9.53
C ILE A 81 12.45 4.44 10.76
N ARG A 82 13.41 3.63 11.22
CA ARG A 82 14.28 4.01 12.35
C ARG A 82 15.14 5.24 12.03
N ALA A 83 15.68 5.33 10.82
CA ALA A 83 16.45 6.48 10.38
C ALA A 83 15.58 7.76 10.34
N GLN A 84 14.34 7.65 9.86
CA GLN A 84 13.38 8.76 9.86
C GLN A 84 13.01 9.21 11.28
N ILE A 85 12.75 8.27 12.20
CA ILE A 85 12.48 8.57 13.60
C ILE A 85 13.65 9.31 14.23
N ALA A 86 14.89 8.85 13.99
CA ALA A 86 16.10 9.49 14.51
C ALA A 86 16.31 10.91 13.97
N ALA A 87 16.00 11.15 12.69
CA ALA A 87 16.07 12.48 12.10
C ALA A 87 15.03 13.43 12.72
N LEU A 88 13.77 12.98 12.84
CA LEU A 88 12.70 13.78 13.45
C LEU A 88 12.94 14.09 14.93
N THR A 89 13.50 13.15 15.70
CA THR A 89 13.87 13.40 17.10
C THR A 89 14.97 14.45 17.21
N LYS A 90 15.94 14.46 16.30
CA LYS A 90 16.98 15.49 16.26
C LYS A 90 16.41 16.87 15.91
N GLU A 91 15.47 16.93 14.98
CA GLU A 91 14.79 18.18 14.62
C GLU A 91 13.95 18.72 15.77
N LEU A 92 13.20 17.85 16.46
CA LEU A 92 12.44 18.23 17.65
C LEU A 92 13.34 18.81 18.74
N ALA A 93 14.44 18.14 19.06
CA ALA A 93 15.39 18.63 20.07
C ALA A 93 15.98 20.01 19.69
N SER A 94 16.27 20.23 18.41
CA SER A 94 16.75 21.52 17.89
C SER A 94 15.67 22.61 18.01
N LEU A 95 14.42 22.30 17.70
CA LEU A 95 13.30 23.23 17.82
C LEU A 95 13.01 23.57 19.29
N GLU A 96 13.02 22.59 20.18
CA GLU A 96 12.86 22.79 21.63
C GLU A 96 13.98 23.70 22.17
N GLN A 97 15.22 23.47 21.76
CA GLN A 97 16.34 24.32 22.16
C GLN A 97 16.18 25.77 21.67
N LYS A 98 15.75 25.96 20.41
CA LYS A 98 15.46 27.30 19.86
C LYS A 98 14.30 27.97 20.59
N GLN A 99 13.25 27.21 20.91
CA GLN A 99 12.09 27.72 21.65
C GLN A 99 12.50 28.20 23.04
N ASN A 100 13.28 27.39 23.77
CA ASN A 100 13.77 27.76 25.10
C ASN A 100 14.64 29.02 25.04
N LEU A 101 15.51 29.13 24.04
CA LEU A 101 16.33 30.32 23.84
C LEU A 101 15.49 31.57 23.52
N LEU A 102 14.44 31.43 22.69
CA LEU A 102 13.51 32.54 22.43
C LEU A 102 12.73 32.96 23.67
N LEU A 103 12.33 32.01 24.52
CA LEU A 103 11.67 32.29 25.79
C LEU A 103 12.61 33.02 26.76
N GLU A 104 13.87 32.61 26.85
CA GLU A 104 14.88 33.32 27.65
C GLU A 104 15.10 34.75 27.16
N LEU A 105 15.25 34.96 25.84
CA LEU A 105 15.37 36.29 25.25
C LEU A 105 14.12 37.16 25.47
N TYR A 106 12.94 36.56 25.41
CA TYR A 106 11.67 37.23 25.73
C TYR A 106 11.66 37.72 27.17
N LEU A 107 12.02 36.84 28.12
CA LEU A 107 12.02 37.15 29.55
C LEU A 107 13.08 38.19 29.93
N GLN A 108 14.20 38.24 29.20
CA GLN A 108 15.25 39.26 29.38
C GLN A 108 14.90 40.62 28.76
N GLY A 109 13.82 40.70 27.97
CA GLY A 109 13.38 41.94 27.31
C GLY A 109 14.19 42.31 26.05
N ASP A 110 15.02 41.40 25.54
CA ASP A 110 16.02 41.64 24.49
C ASP A 110 15.54 41.24 23.07
N LEU A 111 14.24 41.02 22.88
CA LEU A 111 13.70 40.67 21.57
C LEU A 111 13.68 41.87 20.61
N ASN A 112 14.78 42.03 19.88
CA ASN A 112 14.84 42.90 18.71
C ASN A 112 14.35 42.11 17.46
N PRO A 113 13.19 42.47 16.86
CA PRO A 113 12.58 41.71 15.75
C PRO A 113 13.38 41.71 14.44
N ILE A 114 14.50 42.44 14.36
CA ILE A 114 15.27 42.68 13.14
C ILE A 114 16.29 41.56 12.84
N ARG A 115 16.56 40.65 13.79
CA ARG A 115 17.64 39.62 13.64
C ARG A 115 17.18 38.23 13.20
N PHE A 116 15.88 38.02 12.95
CA PHE A 116 15.32 36.69 12.65
C PHE A 116 14.70 36.55 11.25
N SER A 117 15.00 37.47 10.31
CA SER A 117 14.68 37.34 8.88
C SER A 117 15.71 36.52 8.12
#